data_AF-A0A8J6W2G4-F1
#
_entry.id   AF-A0A8J6W2G4-F1
#
_cell.length_a   1.000
_cell.length_b   1.000
_cell.length_c   1.000
_cell.angle_alpha   90.00
_cell.angle_beta   90.00
_cell.angle_gamma   90.00
#
_symmetry.space_group_name_H-M   'P 1'
#
loop_
_entity.id
_entity.type
_entity.pdbx_description
1 polymer ?
#
loop_
_entity_poly.entity_id
_entity_poly.type
_entity_poly.pdbx_seq_one_letter_code
_entity_poly.pdbx_strand_id
1 'polypeptide(L)'
;MHEISPQSAEAALRHAEIAKKHGESIETVGKILQGQEGASADVGQVIEERGQWIQEHAQASKEYAKLAQINKAASTEAYVMATSEHGKAVEEHVAAVKAYLAVAQENLRQRESEWVEHRILIEHEQA
;
A
#
# COMPACT_ATOMS: atom_id res chain seq x y z
N MET A 1 -13.83 -4.07 -33.71
CA MET A 1 -12.94 -3.96 -32.53
C MET A 1 -13.12 -2.55 -31.99
N HIS A 2 -13.52 -2.37 -30.73
CA HIS A 2 -13.81 -1.04 -30.18
C HIS A 2 -12.52 -0.40 -29.65
N GLU A 3 -12.17 0.78 -30.14
CA GLU A 3 -11.05 1.53 -29.60
C GLU A 3 -11.43 2.11 -28.23
N ILE A 4 -10.50 2.08 -27.27
CA ILE A 4 -10.65 2.86 -26.03
C ILE A 4 -10.54 4.35 -26.31
N SER A 5 -11.27 5.14 -25.53
CA SER A 5 -11.19 6.60 -25.63
C SER A 5 -9.82 7.10 -25.16
N PRO A 6 -9.29 8.20 -25.75
CA PRO A 6 -8.09 8.86 -25.25
C PRO A 6 -8.19 9.23 -23.76
N GLN A 7 -9.38 9.61 -23.30
CA GLN A 7 -9.66 9.96 -21.91
C GLN A 7 -9.48 8.76 -20.98
N SER A 8 -9.87 7.56 -21.42
CA SER A 8 -9.68 6.32 -20.66
C SER A 8 -8.19 6.01 -20.50
N ALA A 9 -7.42 6.07 -21.59
CA ALA A 9 -5.97 5.85 -21.55
C ALA A 9 -5.26 6.87 -20.65
N GLU A 10 -5.65 8.14 -20.72
CA GLU A 10 -5.10 9.20 -19.88
C GLU A 10 -5.45 9.00 -18.39
N ALA A 11 -6.70 8.59 -18.10
CA ALA A 11 -7.09 8.25 -16.73
C ALA A 11 -6.26 7.10 -16.16
N ALA A 12 -6.01 6.04 -16.95
CA ALA A 12 -5.14 4.94 -16.54
C ALA A 12 -3.71 5.41 -16.26
N LEU A 13 -3.15 6.30 -17.09
CA LEU A 13 -1.83 6.91 -16.82
C LEU A 13 -1.80 7.67 -15.50
N ARG A 14 -2.82 8.51 -15.24
CA ARG A 14 -2.90 9.25 -13.97
C ARG A 14 -3.03 8.32 -12.77
N HIS A 15 -3.83 7.27 -12.88
CA HIS A 15 -4.01 6.29 -11.80
C HIS A 15 -2.72 5.51 -11.52
N ALA A 16 -1.97 5.14 -12.56
CA ALA A 16 -0.67 4.51 -12.40
C ALA A 16 0.33 5.42 -11.66
N GLU A 17 0.39 6.73 -11.99
CA GLU A 17 1.25 7.68 -11.25
C GLU A 17 0.85 7.84 -9.79
N ILE A 18 -0.45 7.89 -9.51
CA ILE A 18 -0.96 7.96 -8.12
C ILE A 18 -0.58 6.68 -7.37
N ALA A 19 -0.80 5.51 -7.98
CA ALA A 19 -0.43 4.23 -7.38
C ALA A 19 1.06 4.16 -7.08
N LYS A 20 1.93 4.64 -7.98
CA LYS A 20 3.37 4.71 -7.73
C LYS A 20 3.71 5.55 -6.49
N LYS A 21 3.14 6.76 -6.38
CA LYS A 21 3.34 7.64 -5.21
C LYS A 21 2.84 7.00 -3.91
N HIS A 22 1.73 6.28 -3.97
CA HIS A 22 1.24 5.51 -2.82
C HIS A 22 2.23 4.41 -2.44
N GLY A 23 2.75 3.66 -3.41
CA GLY A 23 3.78 2.64 -3.16
C GLY A 23 5.03 3.21 -2.49
N GLU A 24 5.54 4.36 -2.95
CA GLU A 24 6.68 5.07 -2.34
C GLU A 24 6.38 5.50 -0.88
N SER A 25 5.15 5.95 -0.63
CA SER A 25 4.71 6.35 0.72
C SER A 25 4.62 5.14 1.66
N ILE A 26 4.07 4.03 1.18
CA ILE A 26 3.97 2.76 1.92
C ILE A 26 5.36 2.20 2.22
N GLU A 27 6.27 2.19 1.24
CA GLU A 27 7.66 1.78 1.42
C GLU A 27 8.34 2.59 2.53
N THR A 28 8.14 3.91 2.52
CA THR A 28 8.66 4.81 3.55
C THR A 28 8.12 4.47 4.95
N VAL A 29 6.83 4.19 5.07
CA VAL A 29 6.21 3.76 6.34
C VAL A 29 6.81 2.44 6.82
N GLY A 30 7.00 1.48 5.91
CA GLY A 30 7.65 0.20 6.21
C GLY A 30 9.05 0.39 6.81
N LYS A 31 9.88 1.21 6.17
CA LYS A 31 11.23 1.55 6.68
C LYS A 31 11.22 2.24 8.04
N ILE A 32 10.25 3.12 8.29
CA ILE A 32 10.09 3.77 9.60
C ILE A 32 9.78 2.75 10.69
N LEU A 33 8.89 1.79 10.41
CA LEU A 33 8.51 0.74 11.36
C LEU A 33 9.64 -0.24 11.66
N GLN A 34 10.51 -0.51 10.68
CA GLN A 34 11.73 -1.31 10.90
C GLN A 34 12.70 -0.68 11.90
N GLY A 35 12.65 0.63 12.08
CA GLY A 35 13.42 1.34 13.11
C GLY A 35 12.85 1.19 14.53
N GLN A 36 11.70 0.52 14.69
CA GLN A 36 11.11 0.22 15.99
C GLN A 36 11.53 -1.18 16.48
N GLU A 37 11.37 -1.46 17.77
CA GLU A 37 11.69 -2.78 18.34
C GLU A 37 10.48 -3.73 18.26
N GLY A 38 10.74 -5.03 18.33
CA GLY A 38 9.71 -6.08 18.43
C GLY A 38 8.87 -6.27 17.17
N ALA A 39 7.58 -6.58 17.34
CA ALA A 39 6.67 -6.95 16.25
C ALA A 39 6.49 -5.84 15.18
N SER A 40 6.76 -4.58 15.52
CA SER A 40 6.74 -3.48 14.56
C SER A 40 7.84 -3.60 13.49
N ALA A 41 9.00 -4.19 13.83
CA ALA A 41 10.11 -4.32 12.91
C ALA A 41 9.79 -5.30 11.76
N ASP A 42 9.32 -6.49 12.11
CA ASP A 42 8.96 -7.54 11.15
C ASP A 42 7.82 -7.08 10.23
N VAL A 43 6.80 -6.42 10.79
CA VAL A 43 5.71 -5.87 9.98
C VAL A 43 6.19 -4.70 9.12
N GLY A 44 7.16 -3.91 9.59
CA GLY A 44 7.80 -2.88 8.79
C GLY A 44 8.47 -3.42 7.53
N GLN A 45 9.12 -4.58 7.60
CA GLN A 45 9.67 -5.24 6.41
C GLN A 45 8.56 -5.65 5.44
N VAL A 46 7.50 -6.29 5.94
CA VAL A 46 6.35 -6.68 5.09
C VAL A 46 5.73 -5.47 4.41
N ILE A 47 5.53 -4.35 5.13
CA ILE A 47 4.96 -3.12 4.56
C ILE A 47 5.90 -2.52 3.51
N GLU A 48 7.22 -2.56 3.73
CA GLU A 48 8.19 -2.10 2.74
C GLU A 48 8.08 -2.89 1.42
N GLU A 49 8.10 -4.22 1.49
CA GLU A 49 8.00 -5.11 0.34
C GLU A 49 6.70 -4.86 -0.45
N ARG A 50 5.57 -4.69 0.26
CA ARG A 50 4.29 -4.33 -0.36
C ARG A 50 4.36 -2.98 -1.06
N GLY A 51 5.03 -1.99 -0.46
CA GLY A 51 5.30 -0.69 -1.08
C GLY A 51 6.05 -0.80 -2.40
N GLN A 52 7.03 -1.71 -2.49
CA GLN A 52 7.79 -1.99 -3.71
C GLN A 52 6.91 -2.66 -4.78
N TRP A 53 6.11 -3.66 -4.41
CA TRP A 53 5.19 -4.32 -5.36
C TRP A 53 4.12 -3.37 -5.92
N ILE A 54 3.60 -2.45 -5.11
CA ILE A 54 2.69 -1.39 -5.59
C ILE A 54 3.38 -0.56 -6.69
N GLN A 55 4.65 -0.21 -6.51
CA GLN A 55 5.42 0.57 -7.49
C GLN A 55 5.67 -0.22 -8.77
N GLU A 56 5.99 -1.51 -8.68
CA GLU A 56 6.17 -2.39 -9.84
C GLU A 56 4.89 -2.52 -10.66
N HIS A 57 3.76 -2.83 -10.00
CA HIS A 57 2.45 -2.92 -10.65
C HIS A 57 1.98 -1.57 -11.21
N ALA A 58 2.26 -0.47 -10.52
CA ALA A 58 2.00 0.88 -11.04
C ALA A 58 2.81 1.17 -12.31
N GLN A 59 4.09 0.78 -12.34
CA GLN A 59 4.94 0.96 -13.52
C GLN A 59 4.46 0.10 -14.70
N ALA A 60 4.09 -1.16 -14.47
CA ALA A 60 3.51 -2.02 -15.49
C ALA A 60 2.18 -1.46 -16.02
N SER A 61 1.30 -0.99 -15.12
CA SER A 61 0.04 -0.32 -15.48
C SER A 61 0.27 0.89 -16.39
N LYS A 62 1.26 1.72 -16.06
CA LYS A 62 1.66 2.89 -16.86
C LYS A 62 2.14 2.49 -18.25
N GLU A 63 2.95 1.45 -18.38
CA GLU A 63 3.46 0.98 -19.67
C GLU A 63 2.33 0.48 -20.57
N TYR A 64 1.40 -0.31 -20.02
CA TYR A 64 0.22 -0.75 -20.75
C TYR A 64 -0.72 0.41 -21.10
N ALA A 65 -0.90 1.40 -20.23
CA ALA A 65 -1.71 2.58 -20.51
C ALA A 65 -1.10 3.42 -21.66
N LYS A 66 0.23 3.55 -21.73
CA LYS A 66 0.92 4.16 -22.88
C LYS A 66 0.70 3.36 -24.15
N LEU A 67 0.82 2.03 -24.09
CA LEU A 67 0.58 1.15 -25.24
C LEU A 67 -0.85 1.32 -25.78
N ALA A 68 -1.82 1.39 -24.87
CA ALA A 68 -3.22 1.66 -25.16
C ALA A 68 -3.44 2.98 -25.91
N GLN A 69 -2.62 4.00 -25.64
CA GLN A 69 -2.70 5.32 -26.27
C GLN A 69 -2.11 5.33 -27.68
N ILE A 70 -1.03 4.58 -27.93
CA ILE A 70 -0.29 4.62 -29.20
C ILE A 70 -0.76 3.55 -30.20
N ASN A 71 -1.27 2.40 -29.72
CA ASN A 71 -1.66 1.27 -30.57
C ASN A 71 -3.17 1.09 -30.58
N LYS A 72 -3.84 1.76 -31.53
CA LYS A 72 -5.31 1.70 -31.70
C LYS A 72 -5.85 0.28 -31.87
N ALA A 73 -5.15 -0.55 -32.65
CA ALA A 73 -5.58 -1.91 -32.96
C ALA A 73 -5.56 -2.84 -31.73
N ALA A 74 -4.63 -2.64 -30.80
CA ALA A 74 -4.53 -3.42 -29.55
C ALA A 74 -4.97 -2.61 -28.31
N SER A 75 -5.64 -1.49 -28.52
CA SER A 75 -5.86 -0.50 -27.46
C SER A 75 -6.72 -1.05 -26.31
N THR A 76 -7.76 -1.83 -26.62
CA THR A 76 -8.59 -2.49 -25.59
C THR A 76 -7.79 -3.47 -24.75
N GLU A 77 -6.98 -4.33 -25.37
CA GLU A 77 -6.21 -5.35 -24.66
C GLU A 77 -5.16 -4.69 -23.76
N ALA A 78 -4.42 -3.72 -24.28
CA ALA A 78 -3.49 -2.93 -23.49
C ALA A 78 -4.19 -2.22 -22.31
N TYR A 79 -5.40 -1.69 -22.50
CA TYR A 79 -6.15 -1.07 -21.42
C TYR A 79 -6.61 -2.05 -20.34
N VAL A 80 -7.01 -3.27 -20.74
CA VAL A 80 -7.34 -4.35 -19.81
C VAL A 80 -6.12 -4.73 -18.98
N MET A 81 -4.95 -4.86 -19.62
CA MET A 81 -3.69 -5.14 -18.90
C MET A 81 -3.32 -4.00 -17.95
N ALA A 82 -3.46 -2.73 -18.37
CA ALA A 82 -3.22 -1.58 -17.52
C ALA A 82 -4.11 -1.59 -16.27
N THR A 83 -5.39 -1.90 -16.46
CA THR A 83 -6.38 -1.99 -15.38
C THR A 83 -6.10 -3.18 -14.46
N SER A 84 -5.69 -4.32 -15.01
CA SER A 84 -5.32 -5.50 -14.22
C SER A 84 -4.12 -5.24 -13.32
N GLU A 85 -3.06 -4.60 -13.84
CA GLU A 85 -1.89 -4.25 -13.04
C GLU A 85 -2.24 -3.18 -11.99
N HIS A 86 -3.08 -2.20 -12.32
CA HIS A 86 -3.59 -1.26 -11.33
C HIS A 86 -4.39 -1.96 -10.21
N GLY A 87 -5.18 -2.98 -10.56
CA GLY A 87 -5.90 -3.81 -9.59
C GLY A 87 -4.96 -4.51 -8.61
N LYS A 88 -3.88 -5.12 -9.10
CA LYS A 88 -2.84 -5.72 -8.25
C LYS A 88 -2.21 -4.68 -7.32
N ALA A 89 -1.86 -3.50 -7.82
CA ALA A 89 -1.35 -2.41 -6.99
C ALA A 89 -2.32 -2.03 -5.84
N VAL A 90 -3.64 -2.04 -6.11
CA VAL A 90 -4.65 -1.79 -5.08
C VAL A 90 -4.73 -2.93 -4.05
N GLU A 91 -4.66 -4.18 -4.49
CA GLU A 91 -4.64 -5.35 -3.60
C GLU A 91 -3.44 -5.30 -2.64
N GLU A 92 -2.26 -4.97 -3.16
CA GLU A 92 -1.04 -4.81 -2.38
C GLU A 92 -1.14 -3.65 -1.37
N HIS A 93 -1.72 -2.52 -1.80
CA HIS A 93 -1.99 -1.39 -0.91
C HIS A 93 -2.95 -1.76 0.23
N VAL A 94 -4.03 -2.49 -0.06
CA VAL A 94 -4.97 -2.97 0.96
C VAL A 94 -4.28 -3.92 1.93
N ALA A 95 -3.41 -4.81 1.44
CA ALA A 95 -2.63 -5.72 2.29
C ALA A 95 -1.69 -4.94 3.23
N ALA A 96 -0.98 -3.94 2.72
CA ALA A 96 -0.09 -3.09 3.52
C ALA A 96 -0.86 -2.33 4.62
N VAL A 97 -2.01 -1.74 4.30
CA VAL A 97 -2.86 -1.03 5.27
C VAL A 97 -3.37 -1.97 6.36
N LYS A 98 -3.76 -3.21 6.01
CA LYS A 98 -4.17 -4.22 7.00
C LYS A 98 -3.04 -4.60 7.94
N ALA A 99 -1.83 -4.79 7.41
CA ALA A 99 -0.65 -5.09 8.23
C ALA A 99 -0.34 -3.94 9.20
N TYR A 100 -0.39 -2.69 8.72
CA TYR A 100 -0.21 -1.51 9.55
C TYR A 100 -1.27 -1.40 10.66
N LEU A 101 -2.53 -1.63 10.32
CA LEU A 101 -3.63 -1.57 11.28
C LEU A 101 -3.46 -2.59 12.41
N ALA A 102 -3.01 -3.81 12.10
CA ALA A 102 -2.77 -4.84 13.10
C ALA A 102 -1.71 -4.40 14.13
N VAL A 103 -0.61 -3.78 13.67
CA VAL A 103 0.43 -3.23 14.55
C VAL A 103 -0.11 -2.08 15.40
N ALA A 104 -0.87 -1.17 14.80
CA ALA A 104 -1.46 -0.05 15.53
C ALA A 104 -2.40 -0.53 16.64
N GLN A 105 -3.20 -1.56 16.37
CA GLN A 105 -4.11 -2.16 17.35
C GLN A 105 -3.36 -2.85 18.48
N GLU A 106 -2.31 -3.62 18.18
CA GLU A 106 -1.50 -4.28 19.20
C GLU A 106 -0.77 -3.26 20.10
N ASN A 107 -0.21 -2.20 19.50
CA ASN A 107 0.44 -1.12 20.25
C ASN A 107 -0.53 -0.40 21.19
N LEU A 108 -1.78 -0.18 20.77
CA LEU A 108 -2.81 0.39 21.64
C LEU A 108 -3.14 -0.55 22.80
N ARG A 109 -3.31 -1.84 22.52
CA ARG A 109 -3.61 -2.86 23.54
C ARG A 109 -2.50 -2.97 24.59
N GLN A 110 -1.24 -2.94 24.17
CA GLN A 110 -0.09 -3.00 25.09
C GLN A 110 -0.06 -1.78 26.01
N ARG A 111 -0.24 -0.57 25.44
CA ARG A 111 -0.31 0.66 26.25
C ARG A 111 -1.45 0.65 27.25
N GLU A 112 -2.63 0.16 26.85
CA GLU A 112 -3.76 0.02 27.78
C GLU A 112 -3.44 -0.94 28.93
N SER A 113 -2.77 -2.06 28.66
CA SER A 113 -2.32 -3.02 29.68
C SER A 113 -1.32 -2.38 30.66
N GLU A 114 -0.29 -1.72 30.14
CA GLU A 114 0.73 -1.02 30.94
C GLU A 114 0.11 0.06 31.84
N TRP A 115 -0.87 0.82 31.33
CA TRP A 115 -1.60 1.82 32.10
C TRP A 115 -2.39 1.22 33.26
N VAL A 116 -3.04 0.06 33.04
CA VAL A 116 -3.79 -0.63 34.09
C VAL A 116 -2.85 -1.17 35.17
N GLU A 117 -1.75 -1.80 34.78
CA GLU A 117 -0.74 -2.32 35.71
C GLU A 117 -0.12 -1.20 36.55
N HIS A 118 0.26 -0.08 35.92
CA HIS A 118 0.82 1.06 36.61
C HIS A 118 -0.16 1.68 37.63
N ARG A 119 -1.45 1.77 37.28
CA ARG A 119 -2.48 2.26 38.22
C ARG A 119 -2.62 1.37 39.45
N ILE A 120 -2.64 0.05 39.26
CA ILE A 120 -2.73 -0.93 40.36
C ILE A 120 -1.53 -0.79 41.31
N LEU A 121 -0.32 -0.60 40.76
CA LEU A 121 0.89 -0.39 41.57
C LEU A 121 0.81 0.86 42.44
N ILE A 122 0.34 1.99 41.88
CA ILE A 122 0.17 3.24 42.64
C ILE A 122 -0.84 3.07 43.78
N GLU A 123 -1.97 2.40 43.51
CA GLU A 123 -3.01 2.17 44.53
C GLU A 123 -2.51 1.27 45.67
N HIS A 124 -1.64 0.30 45.38
CA HIS A 124 -1.01 -0.57 46.38
C HIS A 124 0.08 0.12 47.22
N GLU A 125 0.80 1.10 46.67
CA GLU A 125 1.82 1.86 47.42
C GLU A 125 1.22 2.92 48.36
N GLN A 126 -0.06 3.27 48.17
CA GLN A 126 -0.78 4.28 48.96
C GLN A 126 -1.69 3.71 50.05
N ALA A 127 -1.82 2.38 50.15
CA ALA A 127 -2.66 1.66 51.12
C ALA A 127 -1.85 1.09 52.28
#